data_AF-V5I180-F1
#
_entry.id   AF-V5I180-F1
#
_cell.length_a   1.000
_cell.length_b   1.000
_cell.length_c   1.000
_cell.angle_alpha   90.00
_cell.angle_beta   90.00
_cell.angle_gamma   90.00
#
_symmetry.space_group_name_H-M   'P 1'
#
loop_
_entity.id
_entity.type
_entity.pdbx_description
1 polymer ?
#
loop_
_entity_poly.entity_id
_entity_poly.type
_entity_poly.pdbx_seq_one_letter_code
_entity_poly.pdbx_strand_id
1 'polypeptide(L)'
;MITILLFAIVPLRLCQELRPIYNIAHMVNSKEQVSEFMDTGANAIECDVQFYENGTAHRTYHGFPCDCFRICTRSSEIKDYFDYIRNVTISGAKYHGKLLFLLLDLKTSHLPTENKQSAGADIARILMDHLWINVTFSETVNVILSIGYVTEKDVLRGAVQAIQQRGAKYLDRIGFDVGRGDRLEDISVMYRELNISGHRWLGDGDTNCYSFLAFHVNELKGGESPTERDQ
;
A
#
# COMPACT_ATOMS: atom_id res chain seq x y z
N MET A 1 -1.62 43.60 55.22
CA MET A 1 -1.35 42.19 54.83
C MET A 1 -1.43 42.10 53.32
N ILE A 2 -0.31 41.83 52.65
CA ILE A 2 -0.26 41.65 51.20
C ILE A 2 -0.28 40.15 50.94
N THR A 3 -1.36 39.65 50.35
CA THR A 3 -1.51 38.26 49.95
C THR A 3 -0.81 38.08 48.60
N ILE A 4 0.34 37.40 48.60
CA ILE A 4 1.06 37.03 47.37
C ILE A 4 0.35 35.81 46.78
N LEU A 5 -0.30 35.99 45.63
CA LEU A 5 -0.81 34.89 44.81
C LEU A 5 0.39 34.20 44.13
N LEU A 6 0.77 33.03 44.62
CA LEU A 6 1.69 32.13 43.92
C LEU A 6 0.92 31.48 42.76
N PHE A 7 1.12 31.98 41.54
CA PHE A 7 0.73 31.27 40.33
C PHE A 7 1.60 30.01 40.21
N ALA A 8 1.01 28.85 40.44
CA ALA A 8 1.59 27.58 40.06
C ALA A 8 1.69 27.54 38.53
N ILE A 9 2.89 27.74 38.00
CA ILE A 9 3.19 27.50 36.59
C ILE A 9 3.14 25.98 36.42
N VAL A 10 1.98 25.46 36.02
CA VAL A 10 1.86 24.07 35.57
C VAL A 10 2.60 24.00 34.24
N PRO A 11 3.69 23.22 34.11
CA PRO A 11 4.31 23.02 32.82
C PRO A 11 3.30 22.28 31.95
N LEU A 12 2.69 22.98 30.98
CA LEU A 12 2.04 22.33 29.85
C LEU A 12 3.12 21.50 29.16
N ARG A 13 3.11 20.18 29.38
CA ARG A 13 3.77 19.26 28.47
C ARG A 13 3.04 19.41 27.14
N LEU A 14 3.61 20.17 26.20
CA LEU A 14 3.32 19.95 24.79
C LEU A 14 3.74 18.50 24.50
N CYS A 15 2.80 17.57 24.62
CA CYS A 15 2.92 16.29 23.96
C CYS A 15 2.79 16.61 22.48
N GLN A 16 3.92 16.85 21.81
CA GLN A 16 3.93 16.96 20.37
C GLN A 16 3.58 15.56 19.85
N GLU A 17 2.30 15.37 19.52
CA GLU A 17 1.81 14.18 18.81
C GLU A 17 2.67 14.01 17.56
N LEU A 18 3.53 12.98 17.57
CA LEU A 18 4.38 12.69 16.43
C LEU A 18 3.52 12.16 15.29
N ARG A 19 3.79 12.61 14.06
CA ARG A 19 3.11 12.07 12.88
C ARG A 19 3.44 10.58 12.75
N PRO A 20 2.45 9.68 12.75
CA PRO A 20 2.71 8.25 12.54
C PRO A 20 3.29 8.03 11.14
N ILE A 21 4.28 7.16 11.05
CA ILE A 21 4.96 6.79 9.81
C ILE A 21 4.67 5.33 9.48
N TYR A 22 4.33 5.09 8.22
CA TYR A 22 4.20 3.74 7.68
C TYR A 22 5.45 3.42 6.86
N ASN A 23 6.22 2.44 7.34
CA ASN A 23 7.35 1.88 6.64
C ASN A 23 6.85 0.70 5.81
N ILE A 24 6.52 1.00 4.54
CA ILE A 24 5.91 0.07 3.60
C ILE A 24 7.02 -0.66 2.84
N ALA A 25 7.15 -1.96 3.06
CA ALA A 25 8.06 -2.78 2.29
C ALA A 25 7.53 -2.97 0.85
N HIS A 26 8.34 -2.64 -0.14
CA HIS A 26 7.97 -2.69 -1.56
C HIS A 26 8.18 -4.08 -2.17
N MET A 27 7.27 -4.51 -3.05
CA MET A 27 7.32 -5.70 -3.88
C MET A 27 7.49 -7.00 -3.07
N VAL A 28 6.66 -7.15 -2.02
CA VAL A 28 6.64 -8.32 -1.12
C VAL A 28 5.67 -9.36 -1.70
N ASN A 29 6.14 -10.10 -2.71
CA ASN A 29 5.28 -10.98 -3.49
C ASN A 29 5.32 -12.46 -3.09
N SER A 30 6.07 -12.82 -2.04
CA SER A 30 6.14 -14.19 -1.54
C SER A 30 6.08 -14.24 -0.02
N LYS A 31 5.61 -15.37 0.51
CA LYS A 31 5.45 -15.61 1.96
C LYS A 31 6.76 -15.42 2.72
N GLU A 32 7.87 -15.85 2.12
CA GLU A 32 9.21 -15.74 2.72
C GLU A 32 9.62 -14.27 2.90
N GLN A 33 9.30 -13.41 1.94
CA GLN A 33 9.63 -11.98 2.00
C GLN A 33 8.86 -11.25 3.10
N VAL A 34 7.66 -11.71 3.47
CA VAL A 34 6.89 -11.09 4.57
C VAL A 34 7.75 -11.08 5.83
N SER A 35 8.34 -12.22 6.19
CA SER A 35 9.21 -12.26 7.37
C SER A 35 10.50 -11.47 7.20
N GLU A 36 11.12 -11.54 6.02
CA GLU A 36 12.34 -10.78 5.71
C GLU A 36 12.15 -9.28 5.99
N PHE A 37 11.08 -8.68 5.47
CA PHE A 37 10.86 -7.25 5.62
C PHE A 37 10.31 -6.87 7.00
N MET A 38 9.36 -7.65 7.55
CA MET A 38 8.81 -7.36 8.87
C MET A 38 9.88 -7.45 9.97
N ASP A 39 10.84 -8.37 9.86
CA ASP A 39 11.93 -8.51 10.82
C ASP A 39 12.96 -7.37 10.74
N THR A 40 12.99 -6.63 9.62
CA THR A 40 13.84 -5.42 9.44
C THR A 40 13.13 -4.10 9.79
N GLY A 41 11.90 -4.16 10.28
CA GLY A 41 11.18 -3.00 10.81
C GLY A 41 10.13 -2.39 9.89
N ALA A 42 9.71 -3.10 8.84
CA ALA A 42 8.48 -2.75 8.13
C ALA A 42 7.26 -2.86 9.07
N ASN A 43 6.27 -1.99 8.88
CA ASN A 43 4.97 -2.07 9.57
C ASN A 43 3.78 -2.17 8.59
N ALA A 44 4.08 -2.17 7.31
CA ALA A 44 3.17 -2.38 6.20
C ALA A 44 3.93 -3.03 5.05
N ILE A 45 3.22 -3.71 4.15
CA ILE A 45 3.81 -4.31 2.96
C ILE A 45 2.96 -3.99 1.75
N GLU A 46 3.62 -3.76 0.62
CA GLU A 46 3.01 -3.68 -0.69
C GLU A 46 3.23 -5.00 -1.44
N CYS A 47 2.23 -5.46 -2.16
CA CYS A 47 2.36 -6.58 -3.08
C CYS A 47 1.56 -6.38 -4.37
N ASP A 48 2.13 -6.89 -5.46
CA ASP A 48 1.60 -6.80 -6.80
C ASP A 48 0.59 -7.92 -7.05
N VAL A 49 -0.67 -7.60 -7.30
CA VAL A 49 -1.71 -8.59 -7.56
C VAL A 49 -1.94 -8.72 -9.07
N GLN A 50 -1.64 -9.90 -9.60
CA GLN A 50 -1.94 -10.22 -11.00
C GLN A 50 -3.33 -10.83 -11.17
N PHE A 51 -3.90 -10.58 -12.34
CA PHE A 51 -5.18 -11.10 -12.77
C PHE A 51 -5.03 -11.86 -14.08
N TYR A 52 -5.81 -12.94 -14.22
CA TYR A 52 -6.11 -13.53 -15.51
C TYR A 52 -6.97 -12.59 -16.36
N GLU A 53 -6.99 -12.77 -17.68
CA GLU A 53 -7.72 -11.89 -18.60
C GLU A 53 -9.22 -11.79 -18.30
N ASN A 54 -9.81 -12.84 -17.74
CA ASN A 54 -11.22 -12.89 -17.33
C ASN A 54 -11.52 -12.11 -16.02
N GLY A 55 -10.51 -11.49 -15.43
CA GLY A 55 -10.60 -10.77 -14.15
C GLY A 55 -10.42 -11.64 -12.91
N THR A 56 -10.14 -12.94 -13.01
CA THR A 56 -9.86 -13.75 -11.81
C THR A 56 -8.50 -13.35 -11.22
N ALA A 57 -8.45 -13.02 -9.93
CA ALA A 57 -7.20 -12.75 -9.23
C ALA A 57 -6.38 -14.04 -9.10
N HIS A 58 -5.11 -13.95 -9.46
CA HIS A 58 -4.25 -15.11 -9.67
C HIS A 58 -3.22 -15.24 -8.54
N ARG A 59 -2.24 -14.34 -8.51
CA ARG A 59 -1.05 -14.49 -7.66
C ARG A 59 -0.47 -13.13 -7.31
N THR A 60 0.32 -13.10 -6.25
CA THR A 60 1.23 -11.99 -5.98
C THR A 60 2.47 -12.14 -6.86
N TYR A 61 2.71 -11.22 -7.80
CA TYR A 61 3.87 -11.27 -8.70
C TYR A 61 4.04 -9.96 -9.48
N HIS A 62 5.24 -9.40 -9.48
CA HIS A 62 5.60 -8.24 -10.29
C HIS A 62 5.97 -8.64 -11.73
N GLY A 63 7.06 -9.40 -11.88
CA GLY A 63 7.70 -9.68 -13.17
C GLY A 63 8.70 -8.62 -13.61
N PHE A 64 9.39 -8.85 -14.73
CA PHE A 64 10.34 -7.89 -15.30
C PHE A 64 9.63 -6.90 -16.24
N PRO A 65 10.05 -5.62 -16.28
CA PRO A 65 11.08 -4.99 -15.43
C PRO A 65 10.57 -4.70 -14.01
N CYS A 66 11.46 -4.62 -13.02
CA CYS A 66 11.14 -4.14 -11.66
C CYS A 66 12.28 -3.28 -11.11
N ASP A 67 12.13 -2.83 -9.85
CA ASP A 67 13.15 -2.07 -9.12
C ASP A 67 14.57 -2.67 -9.22
N CYS A 68 15.54 -1.79 -9.27
CA CYS A 68 16.94 -2.14 -9.42
C CYS A 68 17.42 -2.99 -8.24
N PHE A 69 18.21 -4.01 -8.57
CA PHE A 69 18.81 -4.98 -7.63
C PHE A 69 17.79 -5.85 -6.87
N ARG A 70 16.54 -5.92 -7.34
CA ARG A 70 15.50 -6.80 -6.76
C ARG A 70 15.31 -8.07 -7.59
N ILE A 71 14.91 -9.15 -6.92
CA ILE A 71 14.42 -10.37 -7.58
C ILE A 71 12.93 -10.17 -7.90
N CYS A 72 12.63 -9.87 -9.16
CA CYS A 72 11.27 -9.54 -9.63
C CYS A 72 10.30 -10.72 -9.73
N THR A 73 10.81 -11.95 -9.58
CA THR A 73 10.08 -13.19 -9.92
C THR A 73 9.56 -13.97 -8.74
N ARG A 74 9.72 -13.45 -7.51
CA ARG A 74 9.11 -14.05 -6.32
C ARG A 74 7.58 -13.97 -6.45
N SER A 75 6.90 -15.05 -6.07
CA SER A 75 5.45 -15.15 -6.17
C SER A 75 4.81 -16.03 -5.10
N SER A 76 3.51 -15.88 -4.94
CA SER A 76 2.64 -16.83 -4.23
C SER A 76 1.24 -16.80 -4.83
N GLU A 77 0.54 -17.94 -4.85
CA GLU A 77 -0.89 -17.95 -5.16
C GLU A 77 -1.61 -17.00 -4.20
N ILE A 78 -2.53 -16.18 -4.71
CA ILE A 78 -3.10 -15.06 -3.93
C ILE A 78 -3.81 -15.55 -2.65
N LYS A 79 -4.45 -16.71 -2.74
CA LYS A 79 -5.16 -17.36 -1.63
C LYS A 79 -4.19 -17.80 -0.54
N ASP A 80 -3.13 -18.50 -0.92
CA ASP A 80 -2.07 -18.95 -0.01
C ASP A 80 -1.35 -17.78 0.65
N TYR A 81 -1.16 -16.69 -0.10
CA TYR A 81 -0.55 -15.48 0.42
C TYR A 81 -1.42 -14.84 1.51
N PHE A 82 -2.73 -14.69 1.27
CA PHE A 82 -3.65 -14.15 2.27
C PHE A 82 -3.86 -15.07 3.48
N ASP A 83 -3.91 -16.39 3.28
CA ASP A 83 -3.94 -17.35 4.38
C ASP A 83 -2.68 -17.26 5.23
N TYR A 84 -1.51 -17.10 4.60
CA TYR A 84 -0.26 -16.88 5.32
C TYR A 84 -0.28 -15.58 6.12
N ILE A 85 -0.67 -14.44 5.51
CA ILE A 85 -0.76 -13.16 6.23
C ILE A 85 -1.68 -13.29 7.44
N ARG A 86 -2.89 -13.85 7.26
CA ARG A 86 -3.82 -14.11 8.36
C ARG A 86 -3.14 -14.87 9.50
N ASN A 87 -2.47 -15.98 9.19
CA ASN A 87 -1.81 -16.81 10.20
C ASN A 87 -0.69 -16.10 10.96
N VAL A 88 0.00 -15.14 10.35
CA VAL A 88 1.07 -14.38 11.01
C VAL A 88 0.59 -13.11 11.72
N THR A 89 -0.66 -12.68 11.50
CA THR A 89 -1.25 -11.47 12.13
C THR A 89 -2.39 -11.73 13.11
N ILE A 90 -2.92 -12.96 13.21
CA ILE A 90 -3.91 -13.33 14.23
C ILE A 90 -3.38 -13.14 15.66
N SER A 91 -4.28 -13.00 16.63
CA SER A 91 -3.95 -12.84 18.05
C SER A 91 -2.87 -13.82 18.51
N GLY A 92 -1.79 -13.29 19.10
CA GLY A 92 -0.66 -14.09 19.58
C GLY A 92 0.36 -14.52 18.51
N ALA A 93 0.13 -14.25 17.23
CA ALA A 93 1.10 -14.54 16.17
C ALA A 93 2.24 -13.50 16.10
N LYS A 94 3.31 -13.85 15.38
CA LYS A 94 4.58 -13.11 15.32
C LYS A 94 4.42 -11.62 14.98
N TYR A 95 3.50 -11.31 14.05
CA TYR A 95 3.26 -9.97 13.52
C TYR A 95 1.91 -9.37 13.93
N HIS A 96 1.23 -9.97 14.90
CA HIS A 96 0.02 -9.40 15.49
C HIS A 96 0.29 -8.00 16.03
N GLY A 97 -0.51 -7.02 15.59
CA GLY A 97 -0.35 -5.60 15.95
C GLY A 97 0.90 -4.92 15.36
N LYS A 98 1.70 -5.62 14.54
CA LYS A 98 2.91 -5.06 13.90
C LYS A 98 2.73 -4.82 12.41
N LEU A 99 2.10 -5.76 11.70
CA LEU A 99 1.68 -5.58 10.31
C LEU A 99 0.33 -4.87 10.30
N LEU A 100 0.33 -3.58 9.99
CA LEU A 100 -0.82 -2.68 10.14
C LEU A 100 -1.75 -2.72 8.93
N PHE A 101 -1.18 -2.82 7.73
CA PHE A 101 -1.95 -2.97 6.49
C PHE A 101 -1.15 -3.63 5.36
N LEU A 102 -1.91 -4.14 4.39
CA LEU A 102 -1.42 -4.51 3.07
C LEU A 102 -1.77 -3.40 2.06
N LEU A 103 -0.85 -3.02 1.19
CA LEU A 103 -1.15 -2.24 -0.01
C LEU A 103 -1.15 -3.21 -1.20
N LEU A 104 -2.29 -3.38 -1.84
CA LEU A 104 -2.41 -4.25 -3.01
C LEU A 104 -2.28 -3.39 -4.27
N ASP A 105 -1.15 -3.49 -4.96
CA ASP A 105 -0.97 -2.90 -6.29
C ASP A 105 -1.69 -3.79 -7.32
N LEU A 106 -2.89 -3.38 -7.71
CA LEU A 106 -3.74 -4.15 -8.59
C LEU A 106 -3.30 -3.96 -10.04
N LYS A 107 -2.63 -4.97 -10.62
CA LYS A 107 -2.15 -4.95 -12.00
C LYS A 107 -3.30 -5.25 -12.97
N THR A 108 -4.14 -4.25 -13.20
CA THR A 108 -5.37 -4.38 -14.01
C THR A 108 -5.33 -3.64 -15.34
N SER A 109 -4.21 -3.00 -15.68
CA SER A 109 -4.08 -2.16 -16.88
C SER A 109 -4.25 -2.95 -18.18
N HIS A 110 -3.87 -4.23 -18.19
CA HIS A 110 -4.01 -5.15 -19.32
C HIS A 110 -5.41 -5.76 -19.45
N LEU A 111 -6.27 -5.64 -18.43
CA LEU A 111 -7.58 -6.27 -18.45
C LEU A 111 -8.53 -5.54 -19.41
N PRO A 112 -9.36 -6.29 -20.16
CA PRO A 112 -10.49 -5.72 -20.88
C PRO A 112 -11.41 -4.94 -19.94
N THR A 113 -11.95 -3.82 -20.42
CA THR A 113 -12.81 -2.91 -19.62
C THR A 113 -13.97 -3.65 -18.97
N GLU A 114 -14.60 -4.58 -19.69
CA GLU A 114 -15.71 -5.41 -19.23
C GLU A 114 -15.35 -6.33 -18.04
N ASN A 115 -14.07 -6.63 -17.85
CA ASN A 115 -13.59 -7.52 -16.78
C ASN A 115 -13.04 -6.75 -15.57
N LYS A 116 -12.93 -5.42 -15.63
CA LYS A 116 -12.39 -4.63 -14.50
C LYS A 116 -13.27 -4.71 -13.27
N GLN A 117 -14.58 -4.63 -13.45
CA GLN A 117 -15.52 -4.75 -12.32
C GLN A 117 -15.53 -6.15 -11.72
N SER A 118 -15.46 -7.20 -12.54
CA SER A 118 -15.35 -8.58 -12.02
C SER A 118 -14.02 -8.79 -11.29
N ALA A 119 -12.93 -8.20 -11.77
CA ALA A 119 -11.63 -8.27 -11.12
C ALA A 119 -11.63 -7.68 -9.71
N GLY A 120 -12.19 -6.48 -9.56
CA GLY A 120 -12.38 -5.87 -8.25
C GLY A 120 -13.21 -6.73 -7.30
N ALA A 121 -14.32 -7.29 -7.82
CA ALA A 121 -15.19 -8.13 -7.02
C ALA A 121 -14.52 -9.45 -6.61
N ASP A 122 -13.70 -10.04 -7.48
CA ASP A 122 -13.00 -11.30 -7.22
C ASP A 122 -11.91 -11.16 -6.15
N ILE A 123 -11.03 -10.16 -6.28
CA ILE A 123 -9.98 -9.93 -5.26
C ILE A 123 -10.60 -9.59 -3.90
N ALA A 124 -11.70 -8.83 -3.87
CA ALA A 124 -12.42 -8.54 -2.63
C ALA A 124 -12.99 -9.80 -1.97
N ARG A 125 -13.56 -10.73 -2.75
CA ARG A 125 -14.06 -12.01 -2.21
C ARG A 125 -12.92 -12.86 -1.67
N ILE A 126 -11.83 -13.00 -2.42
CA ILE A 126 -10.64 -13.75 -1.99
C ILE A 126 -10.06 -13.16 -0.70
N LEU A 127 -9.96 -11.84 -0.59
CA LEU A 127 -9.56 -11.16 0.64
C LEU A 127 -10.45 -11.56 1.81
N MET A 128 -11.78 -11.48 1.66
CA MET A 128 -12.70 -11.81 2.76
C MET A 128 -12.67 -13.31 3.13
N ASP A 129 -12.48 -14.19 2.15
CA ASP A 129 -12.53 -15.64 2.32
C ASP A 129 -11.20 -16.25 2.79
N HIS A 130 -10.07 -15.55 2.63
CA HIS A 130 -8.74 -16.05 3.03
C HIS A 130 -8.04 -15.16 4.07
N LEU A 131 -8.11 -13.84 3.95
CA LEU A 131 -7.44 -12.92 4.90
C LEU A 131 -8.28 -12.69 6.16
N TRP A 132 -9.59 -12.51 6.02
CA TRP A 132 -10.48 -12.14 7.14
C TRP A 132 -11.35 -13.29 7.66
N ILE A 133 -11.28 -14.48 7.06
CA ILE A 133 -12.06 -15.62 7.50
C ILE A 133 -11.69 -16.00 8.95
N ASN A 134 -12.71 -16.14 9.80
CA ASN A 134 -12.57 -16.44 11.23
C ASN A 134 -11.70 -15.45 12.03
N VAL A 135 -11.52 -14.22 11.54
CA VAL A 135 -10.84 -13.13 12.26
C VAL A 135 -11.89 -12.20 12.86
N THR A 136 -11.70 -11.79 14.12
CA THR A 136 -12.60 -10.81 14.73
C THR A 136 -12.43 -9.46 14.02
N PHE A 137 -13.51 -8.68 13.88
CA PHE A 137 -13.46 -7.41 13.15
C PHE A 137 -12.43 -6.42 13.73
N SER A 138 -12.16 -6.47 15.03
CA SER A 138 -11.12 -5.65 15.69
C SER A 138 -9.70 -6.03 15.27
N GLU A 139 -9.48 -7.27 14.84
CA GLU A 139 -8.16 -7.84 14.52
C GLU A 139 -7.92 -8.00 13.02
N THR A 140 -8.89 -7.65 12.16
CA THR A 140 -8.70 -7.71 10.71
C THR A 140 -7.66 -6.70 10.26
N VAL A 141 -6.63 -7.18 9.56
CA VAL A 141 -5.61 -6.35 8.92
C VAL A 141 -6.28 -5.41 7.91
N ASN A 142 -5.90 -4.13 7.94
CA ASN A 142 -6.44 -3.16 6.97
C ASN A 142 -5.81 -3.41 5.59
N VAL A 143 -6.53 -3.06 4.53
CA VAL A 143 -6.05 -3.24 3.15
C VAL A 143 -6.27 -1.97 2.35
N ILE A 144 -5.26 -1.55 1.59
CA ILE A 144 -5.37 -0.47 0.61
C ILE A 144 -5.46 -1.11 -0.77
N LEU A 145 -6.50 -0.77 -1.53
CA LEU A 145 -6.64 -1.16 -2.92
C LEU A 145 -6.06 -0.04 -3.79
N SER A 146 -4.93 -0.31 -4.44
CA SER A 146 -4.26 0.64 -5.34
C SER A 146 -4.52 0.24 -6.79
N ILE A 147 -5.05 1.18 -7.58
CA ILE A 147 -5.17 1.03 -9.03
C ILE A 147 -4.13 1.90 -9.73
N GLY A 148 -3.75 1.54 -10.95
CA GLY A 148 -2.81 2.34 -11.74
C GLY A 148 -3.36 3.72 -12.07
N TYR A 149 -4.52 3.76 -12.75
CA TYR A 149 -5.12 5.00 -13.27
C TYR A 149 -6.60 5.15 -12.89
N VAL A 150 -7.11 6.38 -12.91
CA VAL A 150 -8.53 6.72 -12.69
C VAL A 150 -9.47 6.06 -13.71
N THR A 151 -8.96 5.70 -14.89
CA THR A 151 -9.70 4.94 -15.92
C THR A 151 -10.02 3.51 -15.47
N GLU A 152 -9.37 3.03 -14.42
CA GLU A 152 -9.54 1.68 -13.86
C GLU A 152 -10.49 1.64 -12.65
N LYS A 153 -11.21 2.75 -12.38
CA LYS A 153 -12.14 2.91 -11.26
C LYS A 153 -13.18 1.80 -11.10
N ASP A 154 -13.48 1.08 -12.18
CA ASP A 154 -14.43 -0.03 -12.18
C ASP A 154 -13.95 -1.22 -11.33
N VAL A 155 -12.62 -1.39 -11.19
CA VAL A 155 -12.01 -2.32 -10.23
C VAL A 155 -12.39 -1.94 -8.81
N LEU A 156 -12.21 -0.67 -8.42
CA LEU A 156 -12.61 -0.21 -7.09
C LEU A 156 -14.13 -0.33 -6.88
N ARG A 157 -14.94 -0.04 -7.91
CA ARG A 157 -16.39 -0.22 -7.84
C ARG A 157 -16.78 -1.66 -7.55
N GLY A 158 -16.20 -2.62 -8.26
CA GLY A 158 -16.45 -4.05 -8.07
C GLY A 158 -16.06 -4.51 -6.66
N ALA A 159 -14.91 -4.06 -6.17
CA ALA A 159 -14.44 -4.39 -4.83
C ALA A 159 -15.37 -3.85 -3.74
N VAL A 160 -15.73 -2.56 -3.82
CA VAL A 160 -16.65 -1.91 -2.87
C VAL A 160 -17.98 -2.64 -2.82
N GLN A 161 -18.56 -2.96 -3.99
CA GLN A 161 -19.83 -3.68 -4.07
C GLN A 161 -19.73 -5.08 -3.43
N ALA A 162 -18.68 -5.84 -3.71
CA ALA A 162 -18.48 -7.17 -3.13
C ALA A 162 -18.31 -7.12 -1.61
N ILE A 163 -17.55 -6.16 -1.08
CA ILE A 163 -17.37 -5.97 0.37
C ILE A 163 -18.68 -5.58 1.04
N GLN A 164 -19.43 -4.64 0.46
CA GLN A 164 -20.73 -4.21 0.99
C GLN A 164 -21.74 -5.35 1.04
N GLN A 165 -21.76 -6.23 0.03
CA GLN A 165 -22.61 -7.42 -0.01
C GLN A 165 -22.31 -8.38 1.14
N ARG A 166 -21.05 -8.50 1.57
CA ARG A 166 -20.65 -9.29 2.74
C ARG A 166 -20.96 -8.58 4.05
N GLY A 167 -20.80 -7.26 4.08
CA GLY A 167 -21.20 -6.40 5.19
C GLY A 167 -20.52 -5.04 5.12
N ALA A 168 -21.32 -3.96 5.10
CA ALA A 168 -20.83 -2.59 4.91
C ALA A 168 -19.73 -2.15 5.90
N LYS A 169 -19.73 -2.65 7.14
CA LYS A 169 -18.70 -2.35 8.15
C LYS A 169 -17.28 -2.72 7.69
N TYR A 170 -17.12 -3.69 6.79
CA TYR A 170 -15.80 -4.09 6.32
C TYR A 170 -15.14 -3.05 5.41
N LEU A 171 -15.89 -2.08 4.90
CA LEU A 171 -15.30 -0.92 4.22
C LEU A 171 -14.44 -0.07 5.17
N ASP A 172 -14.67 -0.13 6.49
CA ASP A 172 -13.84 0.58 7.46
C ASP A 172 -12.41 0.02 7.54
N ARG A 173 -12.18 -1.16 6.95
CA ARG A 173 -10.87 -1.82 6.85
C ARG A 173 -10.21 -1.63 5.49
N ILE A 174 -10.84 -0.87 4.59
CA ILE A 174 -10.37 -0.66 3.24
C ILE A 174 -9.98 0.81 3.04
N GLY A 175 -8.79 1.00 2.49
CA GLY A 175 -8.35 2.25 1.88
C GLY A 175 -8.24 2.13 0.36
N PHE A 176 -8.08 3.28 -0.29
CA PHE A 176 -8.06 3.39 -1.75
C PHE A 176 -6.91 4.29 -2.18
N ASP A 177 -6.25 3.92 -3.27
CA ASP A 177 -5.10 4.63 -3.83
C ASP A 177 -5.14 4.64 -5.37
N VAL A 178 -4.49 5.64 -5.98
CA VAL A 178 -4.24 5.75 -7.42
C VAL A 178 -2.76 6.05 -7.64
N GLY A 179 -2.01 5.09 -8.18
CA GLY A 179 -0.54 5.06 -8.04
C GLY A 179 0.29 5.62 -9.20
N ARG A 180 -0.29 6.01 -10.35
CA ARG A 180 0.47 6.42 -11.55
C ARG A 180 0.45 7.91 -11.87
N GLY A 181 0.14 8.76 -10.89
CA GLY A 181 0.28 10.21 -11.03
C GLY A 181 -0.77 10.89 -11.92
N ASP A 182 -1.99 10.36 -11.98
CA ASP A 182 -3.11 11.09 -12.56
C ASP A 182 -3.32 12.44 -11.85
N ARG A 183 -3.97 13.38 -12.55
CA ARG A 183 -4.27 14.69 -11.98
C ARG A 183 -5.16 14.55 -10.74
N LEU A 184 -4.87 15.34 -9.71
CA LEU A 184 -5.64 15.34 -8.46
C LEU A 184 -7.13 15.66 -8.67
N GLU A 185 -7.46 16.49 -9.67
CA GLU A 185 -8.86 16.78 -10.01
C GLU A 185 -9.59 15.53 -10.53
N ASP A 186 -8.94 14.74 -11.38
CA ASP A 186 -9.52 13.53 -11.97
C ASP A 186 -9.68 12.44 -10.91
N ILE A 187 -8.69 12.29 -10.02
CA ILE A 187 -8.76 11.41 -8.85
C ILE A 187 -9.93 11.82 -7.93
N SER A 188 -10.10 13.12 -7.69
CA SER A 188 -11.20 13.65 -6.88
C SER A 188 -12.57 13.41 -7.52
N VAL A 189 -12.70 13.57 -8.84
CA VAL A 189 -13.92 13.21 -9.59
C VAL A 189 -14.22 11.72 -9.44
N MET A 190 -13.23 10.85 -9.67
CA MET A 190 -13.38 9.40 -9.52
C MET A 190 -13.90 9.01 -8.12
N TYR A 191 -13.29 9.54 -7.05
CA TYR A 191 -13.73 9.22 -5.69
C TYR A 191 -15.17 9.68 -5.41
N ARG A 192 -15.59 10.82 -5.95
CA ARG A 192 -16.99 11.28 -5.83
C ARG A 192 -17.96 10.35 -6.56
N GLU A 193 -17.63 9.92 -7.77
CA GLU A 193 -18.47 8.99 -8.54
C GLU A 193 -18.62 7.63 -7.86
N LEU A 194 -17.57 7.16 -7.17
CA LEU A 194 -17.59 5.91 -6.42
C LEU A 194 -18.19 6.04 -5.01
N ASN A 195 -18.60 7.24 -4.60
CA ASN A 195 -19.05 7.55 -3.25
C ASN A 195 -18.03 7.17 -2.15
N ILE A 196 -16.73 7.30 -2.47
CA ILE A 196 -15.63 7.06 -1.52
C ILE A 196 -15.28 8.40 -0.88
N SER A 197 -15.69 8.62 0.38
CA SER A 197 -15.50 9.89 1.09
C SER A 197 -14.31 9.93 2.05
N GLY A 198 -13.75 8.77 2.41
CA GLY A 198 -12.63 8.62 3.35
C GLY A 198 -11.66 7.52 2.93
N HIS A 199 -10.64 7.29 3.78
CA HIS A 199 -9.61 6.25 3.59
C HIS A 199 -8.86 6.36 2.26
N ARG A 200 -8.57 7.59 1.83
CA ARG A 200 -7.89 7.87 0.57
C ARG A 200 -6.39 8.04 0.84
N TRP A 201 -5.60 7.29 0.11
CA TRP A 201 -4.17 7.41 -0.01
C TRP A 201 -3.83 8.00 -1.38
N LEU A 202 -2.62 8.56 -1.47
CA LEU A 202 -2.08 9.10 -2.70
C LEU A 202 -0.62 8.68 -2.79
N GLY A 203 -0.34 7.67 -3.60
CA GLY A 203 1.01 7.31 -4.00
C GLY A 203 1.60 8.35 -4.96
N ASP A 204 2.83 8.76 -4.70
CA ASP A 204 3.65 9.55 -5.60
C ASP A 204 5.09 9.02 -5.52
N GLY A 205 5.69 8.75 -6.67
CA GLY A 205 7.01 8.13 -6.75
C GLY A 205 7.25 7.40 -8.06
N ASP A 206 8.48 6.94 -8.22
CA ASP A 206 8.93 6.15 -9.38
C ASP A 206 9.90 5.06 -8.90
N THR A 207 10.28 4.16 -9.81
CA THR A 207 11.24 3.09 -9.53
C THR A 207 12.55 3.66 -8.97
N ASN A 208 13.13 2.94 -8.01
CA ASN A 208 14.42 3.28 -7.43
C ASN A 208 15.58 3.25 -8.46
N CYS A 209 15.36 2.73 -9.67
CA CYS A 209 16.34 2.75 -10.74
C CYS A 209 16.71 4.17 -11.20
N TYR A 210 15.77 5.12 -11.16
CA TYR A 210 16.04 6.48 -11.62
C TYR A 210 17.00 7.24 -10.70
N SER A 211 16.90 7.02 -9.38
CA SER A 211 17.87 7.62 -8.46
C SER A 211 19.28 7.10 -8.76
N PHE A 212 19.43 5.79 -8.98
CA PHE A 212 20.72 5.19 -9.37
C PHE A 212 21.27 5.75 -10.69
N LEU A 213 20.44 5.85 -11.74
CA LEU A 213 20.85 6.41 -13.03
C LEU A 213 21.17 7.91 -12.94
N ALA A 214 20.42 8.67 -12.14
CA ALA A 214 20.67 10.09 -11.91
C ALA A 214 22.00 10.33 -11.16
N PHE A 215 22.35 9.47 -10.20
CA PHE A 215 23.65 9.54 -9.51
C PHE A 215 24.82 9.23 -10.45
N HIS A 216 24.70 8.22 -11.33
CA HIS A 216 25.75 7.89 -12.31
C HIS A 216 25.95 8.95 -13.40
N VAL A 217 24.89 9.62 -13.86
CA VAL A 217 25.02 10.71 -14.84
C VAL A 217 25.71 11.94 -14.22
N ASN A 218 25.50 12.19 -12.93
CA ASN A 218 26.17 13.30 -12.24
C ASN A 218 27.62 12.99 -11.87
N GLU A 219 27.99 11.74 -11.57
CA GLU A 219 29.39 11.35 -11.41
C GLU A 219 30.18 11.43 -12.74
N LEU A 220 29.57 11.05 -13.86
CA LEU A 220 30.19 11.18 -15.19
C LEU A 220 30.30 12.63 -15.68
N LYS A 221 29.57 13.56 -15.07
CA LYS A 221 29.65 15.02 -15.35
C LYS A 221 30.44 15.79 -14.29
N GLY A 222 30.92 15.12 -13.24
CA GLY A 222 31.67 15.72 -12.14
C GLY A 222 33.20 15.61 -12.27
N GLY A 223 33.70 15.48 -13.51
CA GLY A 223 35.11 15.25 -13.82
C GLY A 223 35.88 16.45 -14.36
N GLU A 224 35.52 17.69 -14.02
CA GLU A 224 36.43 18.84 -14.17
C GLU A 224 36.29 19.76 -12.95
N SER A 225 37.17 19.57 -11.97
CA SER A 225 37.49 20.65 -11.03
C SER A 225 38.32 21.69 -11.78
N PRO A 226 37.97 22.99 -11.75
CA PRO A 226 38.91 24.02 -12.16
C PRO A 226 40.06 23.99 -11.14
N THR A 227 41.22 23.52 -11.59
CA THR A 227 42.47 23.68 -10.86
C THR A 227 42.75 25.16 -10.68
N GLU A 228 42.88 25.59 -9.43
CA GLU A 228 43.67 26.76 -9.06
C GLU A 228 45.08 26.68 -9.65
N ARG A 229 45.46 27.76 -10.36
CA ARG A 229 46.77 28.21 -10.88
C ARG A 229 46.59 28.65 -12.35
N ASP A 230 46.86 29.89 -12.77
CA ASP A 230 47.90 30.83 -12.38
C ASP A 230 47.49 32.31 -12.64
N GLN A 231 48.12 33.21 -11.85
CA GLN A 231 48.21 34.69 -11.92
C GLN A 231 47.23 35.51 -11.08
#